data_AF-A0A7Y5L9F7-F1
#
_entry.id   AF-A0A7Y5L9F7-F1
#
_cell.length_a   1.000
_cell.length_b   1.000
_cell.length_c   1.000
_cell.angle_alpha   90.00
_cell.angle_beta   90.00
_cell.angle_gamma   90.00
#
_symmetry.space_group_name_H-M   'P 1'
#
loop_
_entity.id
_entity.type
_entity.pdbx_description
1 polymer ?
#
loop_
_entity_poly.entity_id
_entity_poly.type
_entity_poly.pdbx_seq_one_letter_code
_entity_poly.pdbx_strand_id
1 'polypeptide(L)'
;NTMFNTGTVVGVMSNVFGAGYPDKFIPSFTWGGVEASETYALNKALEVAKRVMARRKQTLTPAQENVLRTVFEMTAQERTAVTIK
;
A
#
# COMPACT_ATOMS: atom_id res chain seq x y z
N ASN A 1 -14.76 -5.25 11.70
CA ASN A 1 -13.40 -4.83 12.14
C ASN A 1 -12.35 -5.50 11.28
N THR A 2 -11.35 -4.74 10.82
CA THR A 2 -10.14 -5.26 10.18
C THR A 2 -9.19 -5.76 11.28
N MET A 3 -8.81 -7.03 11.26
CA MET A 3 -7.96 -7.63 12.29
C MET A 3 -6.59 -8.01 11.70
N PHE A 4 -5.51 -7.87 12.46
CA PHE A 4 -4.17 -8.30 12.04
C PHE A 4 -3.71 -9.47 12.89
N ASN A 5 -3.14 -10.50 12.25
CA ASN A 5 -2.52 -11.61 12.95
C ASN A 5 -1.09 -11.23 13.40
N THR A 6 -0.56 -11.96 14.38
CA THR A 6 0.85 -11.83 14.76
C THR A 6 1.73 -12.20 13.57
N GLY A 7 2.69 -11.33 13.25
CA GLY A 7 3.59 -11.51 12.12
C GLY A 7 3.02 -11.10 10.77
N THR A 8 1.88 -10.39 10.72
CA THR A 8 1.44 -9.77 9.45
C THR A 8 2.39 -8.66 9.04
N VAL A 9 2.92 -8.76 7.82
CA VAL A 9 3.76 -7.75 7.18
C VAL A 9 2.91 -6.97 6.19
N VAL A 10 2.87 -5.65 6.36
CA VAL A 10 2.09 -4.74 5.50
C VAL A 10 3.04 -3.85 4.72
N GLY A 11 2.90 -3.89 3.40
CA GLY A 11 3.69 -3.10 2.47
C GLY A 11 3.41 -1.60 2.54
N VAL A 12 4.28 -0.83 1.89
CA VAL A 12 4.22 0.63 1.86
C VAL A 12 3.00 1.09 1.08
N MET A 13 2.33 2.15 1.56
CA MET A 13 1.16 2.76 0.90
C MET A 13 -0.01 1.80 0.67
N SER A 14 -0.17 0.80 1.54
CA SER A 14 -1.28 -0.15 1.49
C SER A 14 -2.46 0.28 2.37
N ASN A 15 -3.66 0.22 1.81
CA ASN A 15 -4.92 0.51 2.49
C ASN A 15 -5.68 -0.78 2.74
N VAL A 16 -5.70 -1.19 4.01
CA VAL A 16 -6.26 -2.48 4.45
C VAL A 16 -7.63 -2.28 5.09
N PHE A 17 -8.67 -2.84 4.49
CA PHE A 17 -10.05 -2.72 4.98
C PHE A 17 -10.85 -4.00 4.73
N GLY A 18 -11.91 -4.21 5.52
CA GLY A 18 -12.76 -5.39 5.45
C GLY A 18 -12.89 -6.09 6.80
N ALA A 19 -13.81 -7.03 6.90
CA ALA A 19 -13.98 -7.84 8.10
C ALA A 19 -13.09 -9.09 8.03
N GLY A 20 -12.42 -9.42 9.14
CA GLY A 20 -11.61 -10.64 9.24
C GLY A 20 -10.11 -10.38 9.28
N TYR A 21 -9.35 -11.42 8.95
CA TYR A 21 -7.89 -11.44 8.98
C TYR A 21 -7.36 -11.49 7.54
N PRO A 22 -6.66 -10.44 7.06
CA PRO A 22 -6.01 -10.46 5.76
C PRO A 22 -4.81 -11.40 5.79
N ASP A 23 -4.27 -11.70 4.61
CA ASP A 23 -3.09 -12.54 4.44
C ASP A 23 -1.91 -12.08 5.31
N LYS A 24 -1.01 -13.02 5.65
CA LYS A 24 0.20 -12.72 6.44
C LYS A 24 1.11 -11.70 5.76
N PHE A 25 1.06 -11.62 4.43
CA PHE A 25 1.83 -10.66 3.65
C PHE A 25 0.89 -9.87 2.76
N ILE A 26 0.89 -8.54 2.93
CA ILE A 26 0.15 -7.60 2.10
C ILE A 26 1.18 -6.82 1.28
N PRO A 27 1.23 -6.98 -0.05
CA PRO A 27 2.18 -6.27 -0.90
C PRO A 27 2.14 -4.75 -0.74
N SER A 28 3.19 -4.07 -1.21
CA SER A 28 3.19 -2.61 -1.28
C SER A 28 2.19 -2.13 -2.33
N PHE A 29 1.52 -1.02 -2.04
CA PHE A 29 0.48 -0.42 -2.87
C PHE A 29 -0.73 -1.34 -3.08
N THR A 30 -1.20 -1.96 -2.00
CA THR A 30 -2.45 -2.73 -2.01
C THR A 30 -3.63 -1.85 -1.60
N TRP A 31 -4.75 -1.96 -2.31
CA TRP A 31 -6.03 -1.40 -1.91
C TRP A 31 -7.02 -2.55 -1.72
N GLY A 32 -7.46 -2.80 -0.49
CA GLY A 32 -8.38 -3.91 -0.22
C GLY A 32 -8.10 -4.63 1.09
N GLY A 33 -8.51 -5.89 1.20
CA GLY A 33 -8.28 -6.70 2.38
C GLY A 33 -8.63 -8.15 2.15
N VAL A 34 -9.48 -8.71 3.01
CA VAL A 34 -9.71 -10.17 3.11
C VAL A 34 -10.33 -10.78 1.85
N GLU A 35 -11.28 -10.10 1.23
CA GLU A 35 -12.07 -10.68 0.13
C GLU A 35 -11.48 -10.37 -1.25
N ALA A 36 -10.99 -9.14 -1.43
CA ALA A 36 -10.39 -8.70 -2.66
C ALA A 36 -9.30 -7.68 -2.37
N SER A 37 -8.23 -7.74 -3.15
CA SER A 37 -7.16 -6.77 -3.15
C SER A 37 -6.81 -6.39 -4.58
N GLU A 38 -6.61 -5.10 -4.79
CA GLU A 38 -6.19 -4.55 -6.08
C GLU A 38 -4.93 -3.70 -5.93
N THR A 39 -4.27 -3.42 -7.05
CA THR A 39 -3.12 -2.51 -7.06
C THR A 39 -3.61 -1.07 -6.88
N TYR A 40 -3.16 -0.43 -5.82
CA TYR A 40 -3.40 0.99 -5.58
C TYR A 40 -2.59 1.83 -6.58
N ALA A 41 -3.29 2.65 -7.36
CA ALA A 41 -2.65 3.47 -8.39
C ALA A 41 -1.62 4.44 -7.79
N LEU A 42 -0.40 4.41 -8.32
CA LEU A 42 0.75 5.21 -7.85
C LEU A 42 0.44 6.72 -7.78
N ASN A 43 -0.20 7.28 -8.81
CA ASN A 43 -0.54 8.70 -8.82
C ASN A 43 -1.49 9.07 -7.68
N LYS A 44 -2.51 8.23 -7.41
CA LYS A 44 -3.42 8.43 -6.28
C LYS A 44 -2.69 8.30 -4.95
N ALA A 45 -1.77 7.34 -4.83
CA ALA A 45 -0.93 7.17 -3.65
C ALA A 45 -0.08 8.43 -3.38
N LEU A 46 0.55 8.98 -4.41
CA LEU A 46 1.35 10.20 -4.31
C LEU A 46 0.52 11.43 -3.93
N GLU A 47 -0.69 11.57 -4.47
CA GLU A 47 -1.62 12.64 -4.07
C GLU A 47 -2.00 12.55 -2.59
N VAL A 48 -2.31 11.34 -2.12
CA VAL A 48 -2.64 11.10 -0.71
C VAL A 48 -1.42 11.38 0.17
N ALA A 49 -0.22 10.92 -0.22
CA ALA A 49 1.01 11.20 0.51
C ALA A 49 1.24 12.72 0.64
N LYS A 50 1.08 13.48 -0.45
CA LYS A 50 1.16 14.95 -0.45
C LYS A 50 0.17 15.56 0.54
N ARG A 51 -1.10 15.16 0.51
CA ARG A 51 -2.14 15.67 1.40
C ARG A 51 -1.88 15.32 2.87
N VAL A 52 -1.47 14.10 3.16
CA VAL A 52 -1.22 13.62 4.54
C VAL A 52 0.02 14.29 5.13
N MET A 53 1.09 14.46 4.36
CA MET A 53 2.27 15.20 4.80
C MET A 53 1.97 16.68 5.05
N ALA A 54 1.18 17.31 4.18
CA ALA A 54 0.78 18.70 4.34
C ALA A 54 0.01 18.95 5.65
N ARG A 55 -0.80 17.99 6.12
CA ARG A 55 -1.45 18.05 7.44
C ARG A 55 -0.46 18.15 8.60
N ARG A 56 0.76 17.64 8.42
CA ARG A 56 1.86 17.71 9.40
C ARG A 56 2.85 18.84 9.09
N LYS A 57 2.48 19.78 8.23
CA LYS A 57 3.34 20.89 7.76
C LYS A 57 4.62 20.40 7.07
N GLN A 58 4.57 19.23 6.43
CA GLN A 58 5.67 18.66 5.65
C GLN A 58 5.30 18.64 4.17
N THR A 59 6.29 18.89 3.31
CA THR A 59 6.14 18.81 1.86
C THR A 59 6.73 17.50 1.34
N LEU A 60 6.00 16.79 0.48
CA LEU A 60 6.58 15.65 -0.25
C LEU A 60 7.58 16.18 -1.27
N THR A 61 8.86 15.92 -1.02
CA THR A 61 9.94 16.36 -1.91
C THR A 61 10.01 15.52 -3.18
N PRO A 62 10.60 16.03 -4.28
CA PRO A 62 10.81 15.25 -5.49
C PRO A 62 11.61 13.96 -5.26
N ALA A 63 12.60 13.99 -4.35
CA ALA A 63 13.38 12.81 -3.99
C ALA A 63 12.52 11.73 -3.32
N GLN A 64 11.64 12.11 -2.39
CA GLN A 64 10.71 11.18 -1.75
C GLN A 64 9.66 10.63 -2.73
N GLU A 65 9.16 11.47 -3.63
CA GLU A 65 8.28 11.02 -4.72
C GLU A 65 9.00 9.99 -5.59
N ASN A 66 10.26 10.21 -5.96
CA ASN A 66 11.05 9.26 -6.73
C ASN A 66 11.23 7.93 -5.99
N VAL A 67 11.52 7.95 -4.69
CA VAL A 67 11.61 6.73 -3.86
C VAL A 67 10.30 5.94 -3.92
N LEU A 68 9.14 6.60 -3.78
CA LEU A 68 7.85 5.91 -3.87
C LEU A 68 7.60 5.31 -5.26
N ARG A 69 8.03 5.98 -6.33
CA ARG A 69 7.97 5.44 -7.71
C ARG A 69 8.85 4.21 -7.87
N THR A 70 10.10 4.27 -7.40
CA THR A 70 11.03 3.14 -7.46
C THR A 70 10.51 1.94 -6.66
N VAL A 71 9.99 2.16 -5.44
CA VAL A 71 9.42 1.07 -4.64
C VAL A 71 8.19 0.46 -5.34
N PHE A 72 7.35 1.28 -5.98
CA PHE A 72 6.22 0.78 -6.76
C PHE A 72 6.68 -0.18 -7.87
N GLU A 73 7.71 0.19 -8.63
CA GLU A 73 8.28 -0.66 -9.69
C GLU A 73 8.93 -1.93 -9.14
N MET A 74 9.76 -1.81 -8.10
CA MET A 74 10.46 -2.94 -7.48
C MET A 74 9.51 -4.00 -6.92
N THR A 75 8.37 -3.58 -6.37
CA THR A 75 7.38 -4.46 -5.72
C THR A 75 6.31 -4.96 -6.70
N ALA A 76 6.44 -4.71 -8.01
CA ALA A 76 5.44 -5.11 -9.00
C ALA A 76 5.17 -6.61 -9.03
N GLN A 77 6.21 -7.43 -8.88
CA GLN A 77 6.08 -8.90 -8.89
C GLN A 77 5.27 -9.42 -7.69
N GLU A 78 5.39 -8.77 -6.52
CA GLU A 78 4.65 -9.14 -5.30
C GLU A 78 3.15 -8.98 -5.48
N ARG A 79 2.71 -7.97 -6.27
CA ARG A 79 1.28 -7.71 -6.53
C ARG A 79 0.68 -8.70 -7.52
N THR A 80 1.44 -9.14 -8.52
CA THR A 80 0.97 -10.13 -9.50
C THR A 80 0.86 -11.53 -8.89
N ALA A 81 1.77 -11.89 -7.97
CA ALA A 81 1.78 -13.20 -7.32
C ALA A 81 0.54 -13.45 -6.43
N VAL A 82 -0.11 -12.38 -5.93
CA VAL A 82 -1.29 -12.48 -5.05
C VAL A 82 -2.60 -12.67 -5.82
N THR A 83 -2.65 -12.33 -7.12
CA THR A 83 -3.86 -12.46 -7.95
C THR A 83 -4.15 -13.91 -8.41
N ILE A 84 -3.22 -14.85 -8.23
CA ILE A 84 -3.42 -16.27 -8.61
C ILE A 84 -3.90 -17.06 -7.38
N LYS A 85 -5.20 -17.04 -7.11
CA LYS A 85 -5.91 -18.04 -6.29
C LYS A 85 -7.30 -18.28 -6.84
#